data_AF-A0A7S3LL89-F1
#
_entry.id   AF-A0A7S3LL89-F1
#
_cell.length_a   1.000
_cell.length_b   1.000
_cell.length_c   1.000
_cell.angle_alpha   90.00
_cell.angle_beta   90.00
_cell.angle_gamma   90.00
#
_symmetry.space_group_name_H-M   'P 1'
#
loop_
_entity.id
_entity.type
_entity.pdbx_description
1 polymer ?
#
loop_
_entity_poly.entity_id
_entity_poly.type
_entity_poly.pdbx_seq_one_letter_code
_entity_poly.pdbx_strand_id
1 'polypeptide(L)'
;MSSLRNAVKRKTHKERGQPSFRKRLGHLEKHKDYVLRAQDYHKKKRKIQQLRLKALFRNPDEFYHGMVNTKLKDGKHILEREKGTFDEIKLIRTQNLAYLNNIRAKDKSKTEKLKASLHLIGEKPINTHTIFLDNDAEASNFDKAEHFDTVEELADRTYNRVKKSQLSEENYFTNPFAVQRAMKQRKHAYTELSQRLKRQKSLGTVVTHIQLHKNLEQKGKRIKVKDGEDGKPPVYRWKRERKR
;
A
#
# COMPACT_ATOMS: atom_id res chain seq x y z
N MET A 1 62.07 -1.87 28.83
CA MET A 1 61.52 -0.79 27.97
C MET A 1 62.47 -0.57 26.80
N SER A 2 61.97 -0.37 25.59
CA SER A 2 62.83 -0.09 24.42
C SER A 2 63.16 1.42 24.39
N SER A 3 64.40 1.77 24.72
CA SER A 3 64.86 3.15 24.99
C SER A 3 65.12 4.02 23.76
N LEU A 4 65.11 3.47 22.54
CA LEU A 4 65.47 4.17 21.28
C LEU A 4 64.34 4.20 20.23
N ARG A 5 63.07 4.24 20.68
CA ARG A 5 61.90 4.24 19.78
C ARG A 5 61.80 5.43 18.82
N ASN A 6 62.39 6.57 19.17
CA ASN A 6 62.37 7.79 18.36
C ASN A 6 63.53 7.86 17.36
N ALA A 7 64.64 7.14 17.60
CA ALA A 7 65.81 7.09 16.72
C ALA A 7 65.64 6.15 15.53
N VAL A 8 64.91 5.03 15.71
CA VAL A 8 64.53 4.11 14.63
C VAL A 8 63.01 4.06 14.53
N LYS A 9 62.45 4.79 13.56
CA LYS A 9 61.00 4.82 13.31
C LYS A 9 60.52 3.43 12.88
N ARG A 10 59.68 2.79 13.70
CA ARG A 10 59.02 1.54 13.31
C ARG A 10 57.94 1.83 12.26
N LYS A 11 58.07 1.25 11.07
CA LYS A 11 57.09 1.39 9.99
C LYS A 11 55.86 0.55 10.30
N THR A 12 54.67 1.12 10.11
CA THR A 12 53.42 0.37 10.13
C THR A 12 53.23 -0.35 8.80
N HIS A 13 53.11 -1.67 8.84
CA HIS A 13 52.84 -2.48 7.65
C HIS A 13 51.32 -2.51 7.40
N LYS A 14 50.90 -2.09 6.20
CA LYS A 14 49.49 -2.11 5.79
C LYS A 14 49.12 -3.48 5.21
N GLU A 15 47.90 -3.93 5.47
CA GLU A 15 47.36 -5.15 4.89
C GLU A 15 46.91 -4.94 3.43
N ARG A 16 47.04 -5.98 2.60
CA ARG A 16 46.59 -5.96 1.20
C ARG A 16 45.11 -6.33 1.09
N GLY A 17 44.39 -5.69 0.16
CA GLY A 17 43.01 -6.04 -0.21
C GLY A 17 42.89 -7.31 -1.07
N GLN A 18 41.66 -7.71 -1.36
CA GLN A 18 41.34 -8.79 -2.32
C GLN A 18 41.66 -8.32 -3.76
N PRO A 19 42.28 -9.16 -4.63
CA PRO A 19 42.48 -8.83 -6.04
C PRO A 19 41.17 -8.54 -6.77
N SER A 20 41.20 -7.60 -7.71
CA SER A 20 40.01 -7.10 -8.43
C SER A 20 39.20 -8.22 -9.09
N PHE A 21 39.86 -9.15 -9.77
CA PHE A 21 39.22 -10.29 -10.45
C PHE A 21 38.56 -11.29 -9.49
N ARG A 22 38.94 -11.32 -8.20
CA ARG A 22 38.33 -12.17 -7.16
C ARG A 22 37.42 -11.40 -6.21
N LYS A 23 37.17 -10.11 -6.47
CA LYS A 23 36.33 -9.26 -5.61
C LYS A 23 34.90 -9.83 -5.44
N ARG A 24 34.41 -10.61 -6.41
CA ARG A 24 33.14 -11.36 -6.33
C ARG A 24 33.05 -12.30 -5.13
N LEU A 25 34.16 -12.86 -4.66
CA LEU A 25 34.22 -13.79 -3.52
C LEU A 25 34.16 -13.09 -2.16
N GLY A 26 34.08 -11.76 -2.14
CA GLY A 26 34.07 -10.96 -0.93
C GLY A 26 35.46 -10.68 -0.36
N HIS A 27 35.50 -10.35 0.92
CA HIS A 27 36.71 -9.92 1.61
C HIS A 27 37.77 -11.05 1.68
N LEU A 28 39.04 -10.70 1.51
CA LEU A 28 40.14 -11.65 1.65
C LEU A 28 40.51 -11.80 3.12
N GLU A 29 39.98 -12.85 3.75
CA GLU A 29 40.28 -13.18 5.15
C GLU A 29 41.78 -13.23 5.43
N LYS A 30 42.20 -12.62 6.54
CA LYS A 30 43.55 -12.66 7.07
C LYS A 30 43.62 -13.56 8.30
N HIS A 31 44.82 -13.75 8.83
CA HIS A 31 45.02 -14.60 10.01
C HIS A 31 44.13 -14.17 11.20
N LYS A 32 43.95 -12.87 11.43
CA LYS A 32 43.05 -12.37 12.49
C LYS A 32 41.61 -12.82 12.30
N ASP A 33 41.11 -12.80 11.06
CA ASP A 33 39.74 -13.21 10.73
C ASP A 33 39.59 -14.74 10.83
N TYR A 34 40.62 -15.47 10.36
CA TYR A 34 40.70 -16.92 10.53
C TYR A 34 40.64 -17.33 12.01
N VAL A 35 41.40 -16.65 12.88
CA VAL A 35 41.39 -16.93 14.33
C VAL A 35 39.99 -16.73 14.91
N LEU A 36 39.31 -15.63 14.58
CA LEU A 36 37.93 -15.39 15.03
C LEU A 36 36.97 -16.48 14.54
N ARG A 37 37.07 -16.88 13.27
CA ARG A 37 36.25 -17.94 12.68
C ARG A 37 36.52 -19.31 13.33
N ALA A 38 37.79 -19.65 13.54
CA ALA A 38 38.19 -20.90 14.17
C ALA A 38 37.71 -20.97 15.63
N GLN A 39 37.84 -19.87 16.38
CA GLN A 39 37.34 -19.78 17.75
C GLN A 39 35.81 -19.96 17.81
N ASP A 40 35.05 -19.29 16.93
CA ASP A 40 33.59 -19.46 16.85
C ASP A 40 33.20 -20.90 16.48
N TYR A 41 33.86 -21.49 15.49
CA TYR A 41 33.62 -22.89 15.10
C TYR A 41 33.88 -23.85 16.26
N HIS A 42 35.00 -23.70 16.96
CA HIS A 42 35.31 -24.54 18.12
C HIS A 42 34.34 -24.30 19.27
N LYS A 43 33.89 -23.07 19.52
CA LYS A 43 32.86 -22.76 20.52
C LYS A 43 31.54 -23.47 20.19
N LYS A 44 31.09 -23.41 18.95
CA LYS A 44 29.87 -24.11 18.48
C LYS A 44 30.03 -25.62 18.57
N LYS A 45 31.18 -26.17 18.15
CA LYS A 45 31.48 -27.60 18.24
C LYS A 45 31.44 -28.10 19.68
N ARG A 46 32.09 -27.39 20.62
CA ARG A 46 32.04 -27.71 22.05
C ARG A 46 30.61 -27.67 22.59
N LYS A 47 29.83 -26.65 22.22
CA LYS A 47 28.42 -26.52 22.65
C LYS A 47 27.56 -27.67 22.14
N ILE A 48 27.70 -28.07 20.88
CA ILE A 48 26.98 -29.21 20.29
C ILE A 48 27.37 -30.51 21.01
N GLN A 49 28.65 -30.71 21.29
CA GLN A 49 29.12 -31.89 22.02
C GLN A 49 28.50 -31.96 23.44
N GLN A 50 28.47 -30.83 24.16
CA GLN A 50 27.79 -30.74 25.45
C GLN A 50 26.29 -31.05 25.35
N LEU A 51 25.60 -30.53 24.32
CA LEU A 51 24.17 -30.80 24.11
C LEU A 51 23.91 -32.28 23.78
N ARG A 52 24.77 -32.91 22.97
CA ARG A 52 24.71 -34.36 22.69
C ARG A 52 24.88 -35.18 23.95
N LEU A 53 25.86 -34.82 24.78
CA LEU A 53 26.10 -35.48 26.05
C LEU A 53 24.88 -35.37 26.98
N LYS A 54 24.29 -34.17 27.10
CA LYS A 54 23.05 -33.96 27.87
C LYS A 54 21.87 -34.77 27.34
N ALA A 55 21.72 -34.87 26.01
CA ALA A 55 20.66 -35.66 25.40
C ALA A 55 20.85 -37.17 25.64
N LEU A 56 22.11 -37.66 25.64
CA LEU A 56 22.44 -39.06 25.90
C LEU A 56 22.17 -39.46 27.36
N PHE A 57 22.53 -38.59 28.31
CA PHE A 57 22.34 -38.83 29.74
C PHE A 57 20.98 -38.34 30.27
N ARG A 58 19.97 -38.16 29.40
CA ARG A 58 18.63 -37.73 29.80
C ARG A 58 17.93 -38.85 30.57
N ASN A 59 17.39 -38.55 31.75
CA ASN A 59 16.51 -39.46 32.48
C ASN A 59 15.12 -39.47 31.80
N PRO A 60 14.59 -40.61 31.33
CA PRO A 60 13.26 -40.66 30.73
C PRO A 60 12.13 -40.27 31.69
N ASP A 61 12.31 -40.46 32.99
CA ASP A 61 11.29 -40.24 34.04
C ASP A 61 11.43 -38.86 34.73
N GLU A 62 12.23 -37.94 34.16
CA GLU A 62 12.37 -36.60 34.72
C GLU A 62 11.06 -35.81 34.63
N PHE A 63 10.65 -35.18 35.73
CA PHE A 63 9.48 -34.31 35.79
C PHE A 63 9.85 -32.93 36.35
N TYR A 64 9.52 -31.88 35.59
CA TYR A 64 9.61 -30.49 36.01
C TYR A 64 8.24 -29.83 35.91
N HIS A 65 7.84 -28.98 36.87
CA HIS A 65 6.54 -28.31 36.85
C HIS A 65 6.31 -27.46 35.58
N GLY A 66 7.38 -26.96 34.94
CA GLY A 66 7.30 -26.26 33.65
C GLY A 66 6.78 -27.13 32.49
N MET A 67 6.88 -28.46 32.59
CA MET A 67 6.32 -29.40 31.59
C MET A 67 4.78 -29.35 31.52
N VAL A 68 4.11 -28.86 32.56
CA VAL A 68 2.64 -28.72 32.59
C VAL A 68 2.17 -27.63 31.62
N ASN A 69 2.93 -26.55 31.50
CA ASN A 69 2.55 -25.37 30.71
C ASN A 69 3.20 -25.33 29.32
N THR A 70 4.26 -26.11 29.12
CA THR A 70 5.02 -26.12 27.86
C THR A 70 4.57 -27.26 26.96
N LYS A 71 4.54 -27.01 25.65
CA LYS A 71 4.10 -28.00 24.66
C LYS A 71 5.23 -28.30 23.68
N LEU A 72 5.38 -29.57 23.34
CA LEU A 72 6.23 -30.02 22.25
C LEU A 72 5.36 -30.36 21.05
N LYS A 73 5.81 -29.98 19.86
CA LYS A 73 5.25 -30.43 18.59
C LYS A 73 6.38 -30.96 17.73
N ASP A 74 6.25 -32.18 17.23
CA ASP A 74 7.28 -32.86 16.43
C ASP A 74 8.66 -32.86 17.14
N GLY A 75 8.65 -33.01 18.48
CA GLY A 75 9.85 -33.00 19.31
C GLY A 75 10.50 -31.62 19.54
N LYS A 76 9.87 -30.52 19.10
CA LYS A 76 10.35 -29.14 19.29
C LYS A 76 9.45 -28.37 20.24
N HIS A 77 10.05 -27.64 21.17
CA HIS A 77 9.34 -26.77 22.10
C HIS A 77 8.65 -25.60 21.37
N ILE A 78 7.36 -25.39 21.63
CA ILE A 78 6.59 -24.25 21.11
C ILE A 78 6.32 -23.28 22.26
N LEU A 79 6.71 -22.02 22.06
CA LEU A 79 6.27 -20.91 22.90
C LEU A 79 4.88 -20.47 22.43
N GLU A 80 3.85 -20.73 23.24
CA GLU A 80 2.53 -20.14 22.99
C GLU A 80 2.60 -18.63 23.24
N ARG A 81 2.17 -17.85 22.26
CA ARG A 81 1.96 -16.41 22.45
C ARG A 81 0.59 -16.22 23.09
N GLU A 82 0.52 -15.32 24.07
CA GLU A 82 -0.73 -14.93 24.69
C GLU A 82 -1.73 -14.47 23.62
N LYS A 83 -2.94 -15.01 23.69
CA LYS A 83 -4.06 -14.54 22.88
C LYS A 83 -4.82 -13.54 23.72
N GLY A 84 -5.17 -12.40 23.12
CA GLY A 84 -5.98 -11.39 23.80
C GLY A 84 -7.33 -11.95 24.23
N THR A 85 -7.84 -11.42 25.34
CA THR A 85 -9.16 -11.77 25.88
C THR A 85 -10.24 -11.41 24.86
N PHE A 86 -11.39 -12.10 24.88
CA PHE A 86 -12.51 -11.78 23.98
C PHE A 86 -12.93 -10.30 24.05
N ASP A 87 -12.97 -9.73 25.26
CA ASP A 87 -13.33 -8.33 25.47
C ASP A 87 -12.29 -7.35 24.91
N GLU A 88 -11.00 -7.68 25.02
CA GLU A 88 -9.92 -6.90 24.40
C GLU A 88 -10.05 -6.89 22.87
N ILE A 89 -10.33 -8.06 22.27
CA ILE A 89 -10.53 -8.19 20.82
C ILE A 89 -11.73 -7.35 20.38
N LYS A 90 -12.83 -7.37 21.13
CA LYS A 90 -14.04 -6.59 20.87
C LYS A 90 -13.80 -5.08 20.97
N LEU A 91 -13.02 -4.65 21.97
CA LEU A 91 -12.61 -3.26 22.14
C LEU A 91 -11.77 -2.80 20.95
N ILE A 92 -10.74 -3.57 20.57
CA ILE A 92 -9.86 -3.29 19.43
C ILE A 92 -10.67 -3.19 18.13
N ARG A 93 -11.60 -4.12 17.88
CA ARG A 93 -12.48 -4.07 16.70
C ARG A 93 -13.35 -2.82 16.68
N THR A 94 -13.86 -2.41 17.83
CA THR A 94 -14.69 -1.19 17.95
C THR A 94 -13.87 0.07 17.66
N GLN A 95 -12.66 0.18 18.20
CA GLN A 95 -11.74 1.29 17.92
C GLN A 95 -11.32 1.33 16.45
N ASN A 96 -10.95 0.19 15.87
CA ASN A 96 -10.58 0.08 14.46
C ASN A 96 -11.73 0.49 13.53
N LEU A 97 -12.96 0.07 13.85
CA LEU A 97 -14.14 0.46 13.08
C LEU A 97 -14.36 1.98 13.13
N ALA A 98 -14.26 2.59 14.31
CA ALA A 98 -14.38 4.04 14.47
C ALA A 98 -13.29 4.79 13.70
N TYR A 99 -12.04 4.34 13.79
CA TYR A 99 -10.92 4.89 13.03
C TYR A 99 -11.17 4.83 11.52
N LEU A 100 -11.54 3.67 10.98
CA LEU A 100 -11.79 3.51 9.55
C LEU A 100 -12.97 4.34 9.07
N ASN A 101 -14.03 4.48 9.88
CA ASN A 101 -15.15 5.36 9.55
C ASN A 101 -14.73 6.83 9.49
N ASN A 102 -13.86 7.29 10.41
CA ASN A 102 -13.30 8.64 10.35
C ASN A 102 -12.49 8.85 9.06
N ILE A 103 -11.58 7.93 8.74
CA ILE A 103 -10.79 8.00 7.50
C ILE A 103 -11.70 8.01 6.26
N ARG A 104 -12.74 7.17 6.24
CA ARG A 104 -13.72 7.14 5.14
C ARG A 104 -14.49 8.45 5.03
N ALA A 105 -14.88 9.07 6.13
CA ALA A 105 -15.55 10.37 6.14
C ALA A 105 -14.62 11.47 5.60
N LYS A 106 -13.38 11.51 6.06
CA LYS A 106 -12.35 12.45 5.56
C LYS A 106 -12.12 12.30 4.06
N ASP A 107 -11.99 11.06 3.59
CA ASP A 107 -11.82 10.78 2.16
C ASP A 107 -13.08 11.18 1.37
N LYS A 108 -14.29 10.89 1.88
CA LYS A 108 -15.54 11.32 1.26
C LYS A 108 -15.58 12.84 1.09
N SER A 109 -15.35 13.61 2.15
CA SER A 109 -15.36 15.08 2.07
C SER A 109 -14.31 15.62 1.08
N LYS A 110 -13.12 15.00 1.01
CA LYS A 110 -12.09 15.43 0.06
C LYS A 110 -12.43 15.02 -1.38
N THR A 111 -13.07 13.86 -1.60
CA THR A 111 -13.59 13.50 -2.93
C THR A 111 -14.69 14.45 -3.39
N GLU A 112 -15.57 14.88 -2.50
CA GLU A 112 -16.63 15.85 -2.80
C GLU A 112 -16.02 17.21 -3.17
N LYS A 113 -15.04 17.69 -2.40
CA LYS A 113 -14.29 18.92 -2.74
C LYS A 113 -13.59 18.82 -4.10
N LEU A 114 -12.91 17.71 -4.38
CA LEU A 114 -12.24 17.49 -5.67
C LEU A 114 -13.25 17.44 -6.82
N LYS A 115 -14.37 16.72 -6.66
CA LYS A 115 -15.45 16.67 -7.66
C LYS A 115 -16.07 18.05 -7.91
N ALA A 116 -16.27 18.85 -6.87
CA ALA A 116 -16.79 20.21 -7.02
C ALA A 116 -15.82 21.13 -7.80
N SER A 117 -14.50 20.95 -7.59
CA SER A 117 -13.47 21.75 -8.29
C SER A 117 -13.13 21.25 -9.71
N LEU A 118 -13.36 19.98 -10.01
CA LEU A 118 -12.96 19.34 -11.26
C LEU A 118 -14.13 19.31 -12.24
N HIS A 119 -14.08 20.19 -13.24
CA HIS A 119 -15.17 20.41 -14.19
C HIS A 119 -15.26 19.38 -15.34
N LEU A 120 -14.40 18.35 -15.36
CA LEU A 120 -14.33 17.34 -16.45
C LEU A 120 -14.16 17.96 -17.86
N ILE A 121 -13.62 19.18 -17.92
CA ILE A 121 -13.35 19.90 -19.17
C ILE A 121 -12.34 19.12 -20.03
N GLY A 122 -12.75 18.79 -21.26
CA GLY A 122 -11.95 18.01 -22.21
C GLY A 122 -12.28 16.52 -22.25
N GLU A 123 -13.12 16.02 -21.35
CA GLU A 123 -13.68 14.67 -21.49
C GLU A 123 -14.85 14.66 -22.46
N LYS A 124 -15.09 13.51 -23.10
CA LYS A 124 -16.22 13.34 -24.01
C LYS A 124 -17.51 13.50 -23.21
N PRO A 125 -18.37 14.50 -23.53
CA PRO A 125 -19.64 14.64 -22.84
C PRO A 125 -20.51 13.42 -23.13
N ILE A 126 -21.36 13.07 -22.17
CA ILE A 126 -22.35 11.99 -22.34
C ILE A 126 -23.43 12.41 -23.35
N ASN A 127 -23.70 13.72 -23.44
CA ASN A 127 -24.76 14.27 -24.28
C ASN A 127 -24.30 14.42 -25.74
N THR A 128 -25.25 14.28 -26.66
CA THR A 128 -25.08 14.55 -28.09
C THR A 128 -25.62 15.94 -28.44
N HIS A 129 -24.97 16.63 -29.39
CA HIS A 129 -25.45 17.89 -29.94
C HIS A 129 -25.90 17.66 -31.39
N THR A 130 -27.21 17.78 -31.63
CA THR A 130 -27.84 17.61 -32.94
C THR A 130 -28.09 18.97 -33.56
N ILE A 131 -27.65 19.15 -34.80
CA ILE A 131 -27.84 20.38 -35.58
C ILE A 131 -28.90 20.09 -36.63
N PHE A 132 -29.89 20.97 -36.74
CA PHE A 132 -30.96 20.87 -37.73
C PHE A 132 -30.61 21.75 -38.93
N LEU A 133 -30.81 21.19 -40.12
CA LEU A 133 -30.52 21.82 -41.41
C LEU A 133 -31.77 21.65 -42.28
N ASP A 134 -32.00 22.61 -43.18
CA ASP A 134 -33.26 22.66 -43.93
C ASP A 134 -33.22 21.76 -45.17
N ASN A 135 -32.04 21.55 -45.76
CA ASN A 135 -31.87 20.80 -47.01
C ASN A 135 -30.89 19.62 -46.87
N ASP A 136 -31.15 18.52 -47.57
CA ASP A 136 -30.25 17.35 -47.62
C ASP A 136 -28.90 17.66 -48.27
N ALA A 137 -28.88 18.62 -49.21
CA ALA A 137 -27.64 19.10 -49.83
C ALA A 137 -26.74 19.85 -48.83
N GLU A 138 -27.34 20.58 -47.88
CA GLU A 138 -26.62 21.27 -46.81
C GLU A 138 -26.11 20.27 -45.76
N ALA A 139 -26.88 19.22 -45.46
CA ALA A 139 -26.45 18.14 -44.58
C ALA A 139 -25.22 17.39 -45.13
N SER A 140 -25.14 17.21 -46.46
CA SER A 140 -24.04 16.50 -47.10
C SER A 140 -22.73 17.29 -47.11
N ASN A 141 -22.79 18.63 -47.24
CA ASN A 141 -21.63 19.52 -47.28
C ASN A 141 -21.38 20.26 -45.95
N PHE A 142 -21.93 19.75 -44.84
CA PHE A 142 -21.90 20.44 -43.56
C PHE A 142 -20.47 20.55 -43.00
N ASP A 143 -19.96 21.77 -42.87
CA ASP A 143 -18.74 22.07 -42.12
C ASP A 143 -19.03 22.66 -40.74
N LYS A 144 -18.45 22.04 -39.71
CA LYS A 144 -18.58 22.49 -38.31
C LYS A 144 -17.87 23.83 -38.08
N ALA A 145 -16.71 24.05 -38.72
CA ALA A 145 -15.89 25.23 -38.46
C ALA A 145 -16.57 26.49 -38.99
N GLU A 146 -17.11 26.43 -40.20
CA GLU A 146 -17.95 27.49 -40.78
C GLU A 146 -19.24 27.69 -39.99
N HIS A 147 -19.97 26.63 -39.64
CA HIS A 147 -21.24 26.74 -38.92
C HIS A 147 -21.10 27.48 -37.57
N PHE A 148 -20.03 27.20 -36.81
CA PHE A 148 -19.78 27.86 -35.54
C PHE A 148 -18.97 29.16 -35.64
N ASP A 149 -18.54 29.55 -36.84
CA ASP A 149 -17.59 30.65 -37.08
C ASP A 149 -16.33 30.54 -36.21
N THR A 150 -15.74 29.34 -36.18
CA THR A 150 -14.55 29.02 -35.38
C THR A 150 -13.42 28.46 -36.23
N VAL A 151 -12.23 28.35 -35.64
CA VAL A 151 -11.10 27.63 -36.26
C VAL A 151 -11.33 26.12 -36.12
N GLU A 152 -10.88 25.34 -37.10
CA GLU A 152 -11.06 23.88 -37.16
C GLU A 152 -10.60 23.17 -35.86
N GLU A 153 -9.49 23.61 -35.26
CA GLU A 153 -8.97 23.06 -33.99
C GLU A 153 -9.92 23.23 -32.78
N LEU A 154 -10.82 24.21 -32.82
CA LEU A 154 -11.80 24.51 -31.79
C LEU A 154 -13.17 23.90 -32.09
N ALA A 155 -13.47 23.59 -33.35
CA ALA A 155 -14.77 23.10 -33.79
C ALA A 155 -15.16 21.78 -33.08
N ASP A 156 -14.18 20.89 -32.87
CA ASP A 156 -14.40 19.62 -32.17
C ASP A 156 -14.45 19.74 -30.64
N ARG A 157 -13.98 20.85 -30.05
CA ARG A 157 -14.06 21.06 -28.59
C ARG A 157 -15.51 21.32 -28.20
N THR A 158 -15.94 20.86 -27.04
CA THR A 158 -17.34 21.02 -26.58
C THR A 158 -17.54 22.18 -25.61
N TYR A 159 -16.46 22.82 -25.19
CA TYR A 159 -16.44 23.92 -24.23
C TYR A 159 -15.61 25.08 -24.78
N ASN A 160 -15.98 26.31 -24.40
CA ASN A 160 -15.26 27.54 -24.74
C ASN A 160 -14.87 27.64 -26.23
N ARG A 161 -15.87 27.57 -27.12
CA ARG A 161 -15.71 27.81 -28.56
C ARG A 161 -15.73 29.31 -28.82
N VAL A 162 -14.58 29.90 -29.13
CA VAL A 162 -14.42 31.33 -29.39
C VAL A 162 -14.58 31.60 -30.88
N LYS A 163 -15.35 32.63 -31.25
CA LYS A 163 -15.55 33.02 -32.65
C LYS A 163 -14.29 33.64 -33.26
N LYS A 164 -14.14 33.62 -34.59
CA LYS A 164 -13.00 34.23 -35.28
C LYS A 164 -12.83 35.71 -34.97
N SER A 165 -13.92 36.48 -34.87
CA SER A 165 -13.90 37.89 -34.47
C SER A 165 -13.36 38.10 -33.06
N GLN A 166 -13.86 37.33 -32.09
CA GLN A 166 -13.40 37.36 -30.68
C GLN A 166 -11.94 36.95 -30.54
N LEU A 167 -11.46 36.03 -31.39
CA LEU A 167 -10.06 35.63 -31.42
C LEU A 167 -9.14 36.78 -31.86
N SER A 168 -9.63 37.65 -32.75
CA SER A 168 -8.88 38.81 -33.28
C SER A 168 -8.85 40.01 -32.33
N GLU A 169 -9.87 40.16 -31.48
CA GLU A 169 -10.00 41.29 -30.54
C GLU A 169 -9.24 41.05 -29.21
N GLU A 170 -9.17 39.81 -28.73
CA GLU A 170 -8.56 39.49 -27.44
C GLU A 170 -7.08 39.09 -27.56
N ASN A 171 -6.23 39.71 -26.74
CA ASN A 171 -4.82 39.34 -26.62
C ASN A 171 -4.66 38.11 -25.70
N TYR A 172 -4.78 36.90 -26.26
CA TYR A 172 -4.54 35.63 -25.55
C TYR A 172 -3.05 35.32 -25.35
N PHE A 173 -2.28 36.23 -24.75
CA PHE A 173 -0.86 35.98 -24.47
C PHE A 173 -0.71 35.09 -23.23
N THR A 174 -0.67 33.78 -23.44
CA THR A 174 -0.42 32.83 -22.35
C THR A 174 1.04 32.38 -22.36
N ASN A 175 1.70 32.47 -21.21
CA ASN A 175 3.04 31.91 -21.05
C ASN A 175 2.97 30.37 -21.18
N PRO A 176 3.67 29.74 -22.15
CA PRO A 176 3.62 28.29 -22.36
C PRO A 176 3.96 27.47 -21.11
N PHE A 177 4.88 27.96 -20.28
CA PHE A 177 5.25 27.31 -19.02
C PHE A 177 4.11 27.31 -18.01
N ALA A 178 3.32 28.39 -17.94
CA ALA A 178 2.16 28.47 -17.06
C ALA A 178 1.07 27.47 -17.48
N VAL A 179 0.83 27.34 -18.79
CA VAL A 179 -0.13 26.37 -19.35
C VAL A 179 0.29 24.94 -19.04
N GLN A 180 1.56 24.57 -19.27
CA GLN A 180 2.07 23.24 -18.94
C GLN A 180 1.96 22.93 -17.44
N ARG A 181 2.25 23.92 -16.58
CA ARG A 181 2.11 23.78 -15.13
C ARG A 181 0.65 23.55 -14.73
N ALA A 182 -0.30 24.29 -15.29
CA ALA A 182 -1.72 24.12 -15.04
C ALA A 182 -2.22 22.74 -15.52
N MET A 183 -1.79 22.28 -16.70
CA MET A 183 -2.11 20.94 -17.20
C MET A 183 -1.58 19.83 -16.27
N LYS A 184 -0.35 19.97 -15.74
CA LYS A 184 0.23 19.03 -14.78
C LYS A 184 -0.56 18.99 -13.47
N GLN A 185 -0.95 20.16 -12.94
CA GLN A 185 -1.78 20.26 -11.74
C GLN A 185 -3.14 19.60 -11.95
N ARG A 186 -3.79 19.87 -13.09
CA ARG A 186 -5.07 19.24 -13.48
C ARG A 186 -4.94 17.71 -13.54
N LYS A 187 -3.92 17.20 -14.23
CA LYS A 187 -3.64 15.75 -14.30
C LYS A 187 -3.46 15.17 -12.90
N HIS A 188 -2.70 15.83 -12.04
CA HIS A 188 -2.49 15.36 -10.67
C HIS A 188 -3.80 15.28 -9.88
N ALA A 189 -4.65 16.31 -9.97
CA ALA A 189 -5.95 16.34 -9.29
C ALA A 189 -6.89 15.20 -9.75
N TYR A 190 -6.94 14.90 -11.05
CA TYR A 190 -7.69 13.74 -11.55
C TYR A 190 -7.10 12.42 -11.08
N THR A 191 -5.77 12.28 -11.08
CA THR A 191 -5.14 11.06 -10.54
C THR A 191 -5.45 10.88 -9.05
N GLU A 192 -5.42 11.95 -8.26
CA GLU A 192 -5.78 11.92 -6.84
C GLU A 192 -7.25 11.51 -6.66
N LEU A 193 -8.18 12.10 -7.42
CA LEU A 193 -9.60 11.75 -7.36
C LEU A 193 -9.80 10.26 -7.67
N SER A 194 -9.16 9.74 -8.72
CA SER A 194 -9.26 8.33 -9.11
C SER A 194 -8.75 7.38 -8.01
N GLN A 195 -7.62 7.72 -7.37
CA GLN A 195 -7.04 6.94 -6.29
C GLN A 195 -7.94 6.97 -5.06
N ARG A 196 -8.51 8.12 -4.71
CA ARG A 196 -9.45 8.25 -3.59
C ARG A 196 -10.73 7.47 -3.83
N LEU A 197 -11.29 7.46 -5.05
CA LEU A 197 -12.46 6.65 -5.37
C LEU A 197 -12.17 5.15 -5.21
N LYS A 198 -10.99 4.68 -5.65
CA LYS A 198 -10.54 3.30 -5.44
C LYS A 198 -10.40 2.99 -3.94
N ARG A 199 -9.74 3.88 -3.18
CA ARG A 199 -9.57 3.75 -1.73
C ARG A 199 -10.90 3.75 -0.98
N GLN A 200 -11.87 4.56 -1.38
CA GLN A 200 -13.19 4.61 -0.76
C GLN A 200 -13.94 3.29 -0.94
N LYS A 201 -13.81 2.64 -2.11
CA LYS A 201 -14.36 1.30 -2.35
C LYS A 201 -13.71 0.25 -1.45
N SER A 202 -12.38 0.23 -1.35
CA SER A 202 -11.66 -0.73 -0.50
C SER A 202 -11.90 -0.51 0.99
N LEU A 203 -11.93 0.74 1.46
CA LEU A 203 -12.32 1.04 2.84
C LEU A 203 -13.76 0.60 3.10
N GLY A 204 -14.66 0.82 2.14
CA GLY A 204 -16.05 0.34 2.21
C GLY A 204 -16.14 -1.16 2.47
N THR A 205 -15.41 -1.98 1.70
CA THR A 205 -15.41 -3.44 1.90
C THR A 205 -14.85 -3.82 3.27
N VAL A 206 -13.70 -3.26 3.67
CA VAL A 206 -13.08 -3.55 4.98
C VAL A 206 -14.02 -3.19 6.14
N VAL A 207 -14.65 -2.01 6.10
CA VAL A 207 -15.62 -1.60 7.12
C VAL A 207 -16.80 -2.57 7.18
N THR A 208 -17.33 -3.04 6.05
CA THR A 208 -18.42 -4.01 6.05
C THR A 208 -18.04 -5.34 6.69
N HIS A 209 -16.81 -5.83 6.47
CA HIS A 209 -16.30 -7.04 7.13
C HIS A 209 -16.18 -6.86 8.64
N ILE A 210 -15.57 -5.76 9.10
CA ILE A 210 -15.39 -5.51 10.54
C ILE A 210 -16.75 -5.32 11.23
N GLN A 211 -17.67 -4.59 10.58
CA GLN A 211 -19.03 -4.41 11.06
C GLN A 211 -19.76 -5.76 11.16
N LEU A 212 -19.61 -6.64 10.18
CA LEU A 212 -20.17 -7.99 10.25
C LEU A 212 -19.60 -8.75 11.45
N HIS A 213 -18.28 -8.78 11.63
CA HIS A 213 -17.66 -9.45 12.77
C HIS A 213 -18.19 -8.90 14.11
N LYS A 214 -18.30 -7.58 14.24
CA LYS A 214 -18.91 -6.95 15.42
C LYS A 214 -20.36 -7.39 15.63
N ASN A 215 -21.15 -7.55 14.57
CA ASN A 215 -22.52 -8.04 14.66
C ASN A 215 -22.59 -9.52 15.03
N LEU A 216 -21.62 -10.34 14.58
CA LEU A 216 -21.51 -11.76 14.93
C LEU A 216 -21.08 -11.96 16.39
N GLU A 217 -20.37 -11.01 17.00
CA GLU A 217 -20.07 -11.06 18.44
C GLU A 217 -21.30 -10.83 19.32
N GLN A 218 -22.37 -10.25 18.78
CA GLN A 218 -23.61 -10.03 19.54
C GLN A 218 -24.35 -11.36 19.76
N LYS A 219 -25.11 -11.39 20.87
CA LYS A 219 -26.02 -12.49 21.20
C LYS A 219 -27.17 -12.55 20.18
N GLY A 220 -27.68 -13.76 19.95
CA GLY A 220 -28.82 -14.03 19.08
C GLY A 220 -28.55 -15.19 18.13
N LYS A 221 -29.57 -16.00 17.87
CA LYS A 221 -29.46 -17.15 16.96
C LYS A 221 -29.35 -16.66 15.51
N ARG A 222 -28.38 -17.20 14.76
CA ARG A 222 -28.08 -16.78 13.39
C ARG A 222 -27.69 -17.98 12.53
N ILE A 223 -27.94 -17.87 11.23
CA ILE A 223 -27.60 -18.89 10.22
C ILE A 223 -26.89 -18.19 9.06
N LYS A 224 -25.79 -18.78 8.59
CA LYS A 224 -25.09 -18.32 7.39
C LYS A 224 -25.90 -18.74 6.16
N VAL A 225 -26.28 -17.78 5.33
CA VAL A 225 -27.12 -18.00 4.14
C VAL A 225 -26.28 -18.10 2.88
N LYS A 226 -25.24 -17.26 2.77
CA LYS A 226 -24.34 -17.24 1.62
C LYS A 226 -22.90 -17.02 2.07
N ASP A 227 -21.98 -17.67 1.38
CA ASP A 227 -20.55 -17.39 1.49
C ASP A 227 -20.18 -16.00 0.96
N GLY A 228 -19.00 -15.52 1.34
CA GLY A 228 -18.48 -14.26 0.82
C GLY A 228 -17.97 -14.47 -0.61
N GLU A 229 -18.51 -13.71 -1.56
CA GLU A 229 -18.09 -13.70 -2.96
C GLU A 229 -17.63 -12.27 -3.35
N ASP A 230 -16.71 -12.16 -4.32
CA ASP A 230 -16.20 -10.89 -4.86
C ASP A 230 -15.70 -9.90 -3.79
N GLY A 231 -15.09 -10.41 -2.72
CA GLY A 231 -14.58 -9.60 -1.61
C GLY A 231 -15.65 -9.03 -0.68
N LYS A 232 -16.94 -9.32 -0.90
CA LYS A 232 -18.02 -8.98 0.02
C LYS A 232 -18.03 -9.95 1.22
N PRO A 233 -18.46 -9.48 2.40
CA PRO A 233 -18.58 -10.35 3.56
C PRO A 233 -19.71 -11.39 3.37
N PRO A 234 -19.61 -12.56 4.03
CA PRO A 234 -20.66 -13.57 4.02
C PRO A 234 -21.97 -13.04 4.61
N VAL A 235 -23.10 -13.53 4.09
CA VAL A 235 -24.42 -13.07 4.50
C VAL A 235 -25.00 -13.98 5.58
N TYR A 236 -25.44 -13.37 6.68
CA TYR A 236 -26.09 -14.05 7.79
C TYR A 236 -27.52 -13.57 7.96
N ARG A 237 -28.39 -14.49 8.35
CA ARG A 237 -29.79 -14.22 8.74
C ARG A 237 -29.94 -14.51 10.22
N TRP A 238 -30.34 -13.49 10.99
CA TRP A 238 -30.71 -13.63 12.39
C TRP A 238 -32.12 -14.18 12.52
N LYS A 239 -32.38 -14.95 13.58
CA LYS A 239 -33.74 -15.37 13.94
C LYS A 239 -34.58 -14.11 14.18
N ARG A 240 -35.83 -14.12 13.69
CA ARG A 240 -36.79 -13.05 13.96
C ARG A 240 -37.21 -13.11 15.43
N GLU A 241 -36.46 -12.41 16.27
CA GLU A 241 -36.72 -12.27 17.70
C GLU A 241 -36.52 -10.80 18.12
N ARG A 242 -37.46 -10.24 18.88
CA ARG A 242 -37.29 -8.91 19.46
C ARG A 242 -36.27 -9.02 20.59
N LYS A 243 -35.23 -8.19 20.55
CA LYS A 243 -34.31 -8.06 21.69
C LYS A 243 -35.12 -7.52 22.88
N ARG A 244 -35.08 -8.23 24.00
CA ARG A 244 -35.65 -7.76 25.27
C ARG A 244 -34.75 -6.69 25.86
#